data_AF-A0A1G6MNM2-F1
#
_entry.id   AF-A0A1G6MNM2-F1
#
_cell.length_a   1.000
_cell.length_b   1.000
_cell.length_c   1.000
_cell.angle_alpha   90.00
_cell.angle_beta   90.00
_cell.angle_gamma   90.00
#
_symmetry.space_group_name_H-M   'P 1'
#
loop_
_entity.id
_entity.type
_entity.pdbx_description
1 polymer ?
#
loop_
_entity_poly.entity_id
_entity_poly.type
_entity_poly.pdbx_seq_one_letter_code
_entity_poly.pdbx_strand_id
1 'polypeptide(L)'
;MLAQSWDLLVQRRDFFWGLLLEHVEICLVAVLIATVFGGIAGILISEYRKAAKPTLVVVNFLYTIPSISMLGFLIPFSGVGDATAIIALTIYALLPMVRSAYTGMTNVDPAIMEAARCCVP
;
A
#
# COMPACT_ATOMS: atom_id res chain seq x y z
N MET A 1 22.02 -29.72 -9.45
CA MET A 1 21.49 -28.34 -9.34
C MET A 1 20.46 -28.23 -8.22
N LEU A 2 19.29 -28.90 -8.27
CA LEU A 2 18.27 -28.80 -7.20
C LEU A 2 18.74 -29.25 -5.80
N ALA A 3 19.52 -30.34 -5.73
CA ALA A 3 20.09 -30.81 -4.46
C ALA A 3 21.08 -29.81 -3.83
N GLN A 4 21.81 -29.03 -4.64
CA GLN A 4 22.75 -28.02 -4.15
C GLN A 4 22.02 -26.76 -3.67
N SER A 5 20.96 -26.34 -4.36
CA SER A 5 20.10 -25.24 -3.89
C SER A 5 19.41 -25.59 -2.57
N TRP A 6 18.98 -26.83 -2.41
CA TRP A 6 18.38 -27.32 -1.17
C TRP A 6 19.38 -27.31 0.00
N ASP A 7 20.60 -27.79 -0.23
CA ASP A 7 21.64 -27.84 0.80
C ASP A 7 22.04 -26.44 1.27
N LEU A 8 22.09 -25.46 0.36
CA LEU A 8 22.34 -24.04 0.68
C LEU A 8 21.24 -23.41 1.55
N LEU A 9 19.97 -23.72 1.26
CA LEU A 9 18.83 -23.21 2.05
C LEU A 9 18.83 -23.80 3.47
N VAL A 10 19.19 -25.07 3.61
CA VAL A 10 19.27 -25.75 4.92
C VAL A 10 20.46 -25.26 5.72
N GLN A 11 21.63 -25.08 5.10
CA GLN A 11 22.84 -24.58 5.79
C GLN A 11 22.74 -23.10 6.20
N ARG A 12 22.08 -22.26 5.39
CA ARG A 12 21.94 -20.81 5.67
C ARG A 12 20.53 -20.41 6.08
N ARG A 13 19.79 -21.34 6.70
CA ARG A 13 18.38 -21.12 7.09
C ARG A 13 18.21 -19.85 7.93
N ASP A 14 19.10 -19.62 8.90
CA ASP A 14 19.01 -18.47 9.80
C ASP A 14 19.22 -17.13 9.07
N PHE A 15 20.11 -17.10 8.08
CA PHE A 15 20.33 -15.92 7.25
C PHE A 15 19.08 -15.60 6.42
N PHE A 16 18.51 -16.58 5.73
CA PHE A 16 17.29 -16.37 4.95
C PHE A 16 16.10 -15.99 5.83
N TRP A 17 16.01 -16.55 7.03
CA TRP A 17 14.98 -16.19 8.00
C TRP A 17 15.11 -14.72 8.43
N GLY A 18 16.33 -14.25 8.70
CA GLY A 18 16.60 -12.84 8.99
C GLY A 18 16.14 -11.91 7.86
N LEU A 19 16.52 -12.21 6.62
CA LEU A 19 16.13 -11.42 5.45
C LEU A 19 14.60 -11.40 5.24
N LEU A 20 13.93 -12.53 5.48
CA LEU A 20 12.48 -12.59 5.41
C LEU A 20 11.81 -11.71 6.46
N LEU A 21 12.31 -11.73 7.70
CA LEU A 21 11.78 -10.89 8.77
C LEU A 21 11.98 -9.40 8.48
N GLU A 22 13.17 -9.02 8.02
CA GLU A 22 13.49 -7.65 7.59
C GLU A 22 12.55 -7.19 6.47
N HIS A 23 12.32 -8.03 5.46
CA HIS A 23 11.40 -7.70 4.38
C HIS A 23 9.95 -7.54 4.88
N VAL A 24 9.51 -8.42 5.79
CA VAL A 24 8.17 -8.34 6.41
C VAL A 24 8.02 -7.06 7.24
N GLU A 25 9.03 -6.68 8.02
CA GLU A 25 9.04 -5.45 8.80
C GLU A 25 8.86 -4.22 7.90
N ILE A 26 9.68 -4.10 6.86
CA ILE A 26 9.62 -3.01 5.88
C ILE A 26 8.24 -2.97 5.20
N CYS A 27 7.70 -4.12 4.79
CA CYS A 27 6.39 -4.21 4.18
C CYS A 27 5.27 -3.78 5.14
N LEU A 28 5.32 -4.22 6.39
CA LEU A 28 4.32 -3.89 7.39
C LEU A 28 4.30 -2.38 7.67
N VAL A 29 5.48 -1.77 7.85
CA VAL A 29 5.59 -0.32 8.07
C VAL A 29 5.01 0.45 6.89
N ALA A 30 5.39 0.11 5.66
CA ALA A 30 4.89 0.76 4.46
C ALA A 30 3.37 0.61 4.29
N VAL A 31 2.83 -0.59 4.55
CA VAL A 31 1.38 -0.85 4.48
C VAL A 31 0.64 -0.06 5.54
N LEU A 32 1.11 -0.02 6.78
CA LEU A 32 0.46 0.75 7.85
C LEU A 32 0.37 2.24 7.50
N ILE A 33 1.46 2.80 6.98
CA ILE A 33 1.48 4.19 6.51
C ILE A 33 0.44 4.37 5.38
N ALA A 34 0.48 3.50 4.37
CA ALA A 34 -0.45 3.58 3.24
C ALA A 34 -1.92 3.36 3.64
N THR A 35 -2.20 2.52 4.63
CA THR A 35 -3.56 2.31 5.16
C THR A 35 -4.08 3.57 5.84
N VAL A 36 -3.27 4.25 6.65
CA VAL A 36 -3.68 5.50 7.31
C VAL A 36 -3.93 6.59 6.27
N PHE A 37 -2.95 6.89 5.41
CA PHE A 37 -3.08 7.97 4.42
C PHE A 37 -4.09 7.64 3.32
N GLY A 38 -4.05 6.41 2.80
CA GLY A 38 -4.97 5.94 1.76
C GLY A 38 -6.39 5.77 2.25
N GLY A 39 -6.58 5.34 3.50
CA GLY A 39 -7.89 5.27 4.15
C GLY A 39 -8.51 6.66 4.30
N ILE A 40 -7.78 7.63 4.87
CA ILE A 40 -8.24 9.02 5.02
C ILE A 40 -8.59 9.62 3.64
N ALA A 41 -7.70 9.48 2.66
CA ALA A 41 -7.94 9.99 1.32
C ALA A 41 -9.17 9.31 0.67
N GLY A 42 -9.30 7.99 0.77
CA GLY A 42 -10.43 7.25 0.21
C GLY A 42 -11.77 7.63 0.83
N ILE A 43 -11.82 7.88 2.13
CA ILE A 43 -13.01 8.36 2.84
C ILE A 43 -13.36 9.78 2.39
N LEU A 44 -12.41 10.72 2.39
CA LEU A 44 -12.63 12.10 1.93
C LEU A 44 -13.16 12.15 0.49
N ILE A 45 -12.59 11.33 -0.38
CA ILE A 45 -13.00 11.24 -1.77
C ILE A 45 -14.42 10.65 -1.93
N SER A 46 -14.83 9.76 -1.02
CA SER A 46 -16.16 9.16 -1.04
C SER A 46 -17.26 10.18 -0.80
N GLU A 47 -17.01 11.21 0.02
CA GLU A 47 -17.91 12.34 0.23
C GLU A 47 -17.93 13.29 -0.98
N TYR A 48 -16.75 13.59 -1.56
CA TYR A 48 -16.62 14.48 -2.71
C TYR A 48 -16.51 13.72 -4.03
N ARG A 49 -17.63 13.17 -4.52
CA ARG A 49 -17.70 12.33 -5.75
C ARG A 49 -17.06 12.96 -7.01
N LYS A 50 -16.98 14.30 -7.10
CA LYS A 50 -16.28 15.01 -8.19
C LYS A 50 -14.75 14.94 -8.08
N ALA A 51 -14.21 14.88 -6.86
CA ALA A 51 -12.77 14.71 -6.59
C ALA A 51 -12.31 13.25 -6.77
N ALA A 52 -13.24 12.28 -6.80
CA ALA A 52 -12.89 10.87 -6.95
C ALA A 52 -12.20 10.51 -8.26
N LYS A 53 -12.72 11.01 -9.38
CA LYS A 53 -12.11 10.77 -10.69
C LYS A 53 -10.67 11.30 -10.77
N PRO A 54 -10.37 12.59 -10.49
CA PRO A 54 -9.01 13.10 -10.62
C PRO A 54 -8.05 12.42 -9.63
N THR A 55 -8.43 12.21 -8.36
CA THR A 55 -7.53 11.57 -7.40
C THR A 55 -7.20 10.14 -7.80
N LEU A 56 -8.21 9.35 -8.21
CA LEU A 56 -7.93 8.00 -8.69
C LEU A 56 -7.05 8.02 -9.94
N VAL A 57 -7.25 8.94 -10.89
CA VAL A 57 -6.38 9.05 -12.08
C VAL A 57 -4.93 9.32 -11.69
N VAL A 58 -4.68 10.29 -10.81
CA VAL A 58 -3.32 10.61 -10.33
C VAL A 58 -2.67 9.41 -9.66
N VAL A 59 -3.41 8.72 -8.80
CA VAL A 59 -2.88 7.56 -8.08
C VAL A 59 -2.66 6.38 -9.05
N ASN A 60 -3.51 6.16 -10.06
CA ASN A 60 -3.24 5.14 -11.09
C ASN A 60 -1.99 5.48 -11.90
N PHE A 61 -1.77 6.76 -12.23
CA PHE A 61 -0.59 7.19 -12.98
C PHE A 61 0.71 6.86 -12.21
N LEU A 62 0.75 7.16 -10.90
CA LEU A 62 1.88 6.80 -10.05
C LEU A 62 2.18 5.29 -10.07
N TYR A 63 1.16 4.45 -10.19
CA TYR A 63 1.31 2.99 -10.23
C TYR A 63 1.83 2.43 -11.55
N THR A 64 1.72 3.21 -12.63
CA THR A 64 2.25 2.78 -13.93
C THR A 64 3.77 2.90 -14.01
N ILE A 65 4.38 3.71 -13.13
CA ILE A 65 5.82 3.75 -12.98
C ILE A 65 6.26 2.37 -12.47
N PRO A 66 7.28 1.72 -13.04
CA PRO A 66 7.79 0.44 -12.54
C PRO A 66 8.64 0.65 -11.28
N SER A 67 8.58 -0.31 -10.35
CA SER A 67 9.20 -0.19 -9.03
C SER A 67 10.70 0.07 -9.07
N ILE A 68 11.39 -0.56 -10.04
CA ILE A 68 12.84 -0.36 -10.24
C ILE A 68 13.15 1.10 -10.62
N SER A 69 12.35 1.72 -11.50
CA SER A 69 12.52 3.13 -11.86
C SER A 69 12.21 4.06 -10.70
N MET A 70 11.19 3.74 -9.91
CA MET A 70 10.82 4.50 -8.73
C MET A 70 11.90 4.48 -7.65
N LEU A 71 12.49 3.31 -7.38
CA LEU A 71 13.65 3.18 -6.50
C LEU A 71 14.82 4.01 -7.02
N GLY A 72 15.16 3.89 -8.31
CA GLY A 72 16.22 4.71 -8.93
C GLY A 72 16.01 6.22 -8.78
N PHE A 73 14.75 6.67 -8.88
CA PHE A 73 14.39 8.07 -8.70
C PHE A 73 14.51 8.56 -7.24
N LEU A 74 14.25 7.70 -6.26
CA LEU A 74 14.26 8.06 -4.83
C LEU A 74 15.65 8.00 -4.20
N ILE A 75 16.58 7.21 -4.75
CA ILE A 75 17.94 7.05 -4.21
C ILE A 75 18.67 8.39 -3.94
N PRO A 76 18.64 9.40 -4.84
CA PRO A 76 19.27 10.70 -4.57
C PRO A 76 18.68 11.46 -3.38
N PHE A 77 17.43 11.18 -3.01
CA PHE A 77 16.71 11.90 -1.96
C PHE A 77 16.76 11.20 -0.60
N SER A 78 16.58 9.88 -0.56
CA SER A 78 16.55 9.10 0.69
C SER A 78 17.73 8.13 0.86
N GLY A 79 18.63 8.03 -0.12
CA GLY A 79 19.77 7.13 -0.10
C GLY A 79 19.44 5.71 -0.57
N VAL A 80 20.37 4.78 -0.32
CA VAL A 80 20.17 3.35 -0.58
C VAL A 80 19.84 2.66 0.74
N GLY A 81 18.71 1.95 0.79
CA GLY A 81 18.30 1.17 1.97
C GLY A 81 16.79 1.19 2.21
N ASP A 82 16.41 0.87 3.44
CA ASP A 82 15.01 0.61 3.84
C ASP A 82 14.11 1.83 3.71
N ALA A 83 14.62 3.03 4.01
CA ALA A 83 13.83 4.26 3.88
C ALA A 83 13.28 4.44 2.45
N THR A 84 14.11 4.18 1.44
CA THR A 84 13.75 4.26 0.03
C THR A 84 12.73 3.19 -0.35
N ALA A 85 12.91 1.97 0.17
CA ALA A 85 11.96 0.87 -0.01
C ALA A 85 10.60 1.20 0.62
N ILE A 86 10.57 1.74 1.85
CA ILE A 86 9.35 2.12 2.56
C ILE A 86 8.60 3.19 1.78
N ILE A 87 9.28 4.24 1.29
CA ILE A 87 8.64 5.32 0.51
C ILE A 87 8.03 4.75 -0.78
N ALA A 88 8.80 3.96 -1.53
CA ALA A 88 8.32 3.34 -2.76
C ALA A 88 7.11 2.44 -2.48
N LEU A 89 7.23 1.51 -1.53
CA LEU A 89 6.17 0.59 -1.14
C LEU A 89 4.92 1.31 -0.65
N THR A 90 5.07 2.41 0.10
CA THR A 90 3.94 3.23 0.55
C THR A 90 3.18 3.81 -0.64
N ILE A 91 3.90 4.36 -1.62
CA ILE A 91 3.27 4.91 -2.84
C ILE A 91 2.59 3.78 -3.63
N TYR A 92 3.20 2.59 -3.72
CA TYR A 92 2.61 1.38 -4.31
C TYR A 92 1.57 0.66 -3.45
N ALA A 93 1.34 1.08 -2.21
CA ALA A 93 0.22 0.61 -1.40
C ALA A 93 -0.93 1.65 -1.34
N LEU A 94 -0.71 2.88 -1.79
CA LEU A 94 -1.70 3.95 -1.74
C LEU A 94 -2.94 3.72 -2.63
N LEU A 95 -2.80 3.30 -3.90
CA LEU A 95 -3.91 2.99 -4.82
C LEU A 95 -4.87 1.92 -4.30
N PRO A 96 -4.45 0.69 -3.94
CA PRO A 96 -5.38 -0.29 -3.44
C PRO A 96 -5.99 0.17 -2.12
N MET A 97 -5.28 0.91 -1.26
CA MET A 97 -5.86 1.43 -0.01
C MET A 97 -6.93 2.49 -0.27
N VAL A 98 -6.64 3.49 -1.12
CA VAL A 98 -7.61 4.53 -1.53
C VAL A 98 -8.80 3.90 -2.25
N ARG A 99 -8.55 2.97 -3.19
CA ARG A 99 -9.60 2.24 -3.92
C ARG A 99 -10.47 1.42 -2.98
N SER A 100 -9.87 0.63 -2.09
CA SER A 100 -10.62 -0.19 -1.13
C SER A 100 -11.47 0.66 -0.19
N ALA A 101 -10.93 1.76 0.33
CA ALA A 101 -11.68 2.68 1.18
C ALA A 101 -12.82 3.37 0.42
N TYR A 102 -12.54 3.94 -0.76
CA TYR A 102 -13.56 4.58 -1.59
C TYR A 102 -14.67 3.61 -1.98
N THR A 103 -14.32 2.45 -2.54
CA THR A 103 -15.27 1.42 -2.97
C THR A 103 -16.06 0.87 -1.79
N GLY A 104 -15.42 0.66 -0.63
CA GLY A 104 -16.09 0.24 0.59
C GLY A 104 -17.15 1.24 1.04
N MET A 105 -16.83 2.53 1.05
CA MET A 105 -17.77 3.59 1.41
C MET A 105 -18.91 3.77 0.41
N THR A 106 -18.64 3.67 -0.90
CA THR A 106 -19.67 3.89 -1.93
C THR A 106 -20.61 2.70 -2.14
N ASN A 107 -20.24 1.50 -1.69
CA ASN A 107 -21.04 0.29 -1.87
C ASN A 107 -21.91 -0.07 -0.65
N VAL A 108 -21.96 0.79 0.37
CA VAL A 108 -22.83 0.58 1.53
C VAL A 108 -24.30 0.60 1.08
N ASP A 109 -25.09 -0.38 1.54
CA ASP A 109 -26.51 -0.48 1.22
C ASP A 109 -27.27 0.77 1.71
N PRO A 110 -28.07 1.42 0.85
CA PRO A 110 -28.91 2.56 1.25
C PRO A 110 -29.77 2.29 2.49
N ALA A 111 -30.27 1.06 2.68
CA ALA A 111 -31.08 0.69 3.85
C ALA A 111 -30.28 0.79 5.16
N ILE A 112 -28.98 0.46 5.13
CA ILE A 112 -28.10 0.63 6.29
C ILE A 112 -27.85 2.12 6.56
N MET A 113 -27.72 2.94 5.52
CA MET A 113 -27.60 4.40 5.69
C MET A 113 -28.87 5.05 6.24
N GLU A 114 -30.05 4.59 5.83
CA GLU A 114 -31.32 5.06 6.39
C GLU A 114 -31.46 4.68 7.87
N ALA A 115 -31.15 3.43 8.22
CA ALA A 115 -31.14 2.98 9.62
C ALA A 115 -30.17 3.82 10.49
N ALA A 116 -28.98 4.11 9.97
CA ALA A 116 -28.00 4.96 10.66
C ALA A 116 -28.54 6.38 10.89
N ARG A 117 -29.19 6.99 9.89
CA ARG A 117 -29.81 8.33 10.03
C ARG A 117 -30.96 8.36 11.02
N CYS A 118 -31.75 7.28 11.14
CA CYS A 118 -32.83 7.20 12.10
C CYS A 118 -32.36 7.01 13.56
N CYS A 119 -31.18 6.42 13.77
CA CYS A 119 -30.61 6.18 15.10
C CYS A 119 -29.79 7.35 15.68
N VAL A 120 -29.31 8.27 14.83
CA VAL A 120 -28.56 9.45 15.29
C VAL A 120 -29.57 10.59 15.53
N PRO A 121 -29.69 11.12 16.76
CA PRO A 121 -30.63 12.19 17.11
C PRO A 121 -30.29 13.54 16.47
#